data_AF-A0A3D8JV76-F1
#
_entry.id   AF-A0A3D8JV76-F1
#
_cell.length_a   1.000
_cell.length_b   1.000
_cell.length_c   1.000
_cell.angle_alpha   90.00
_cell.angle_beta   90.00
_cell.angle_gamma   90.00
#
_symmetry.space_group_name_H-M   'P 1'
#
loop_
_entity.id
_entity.type
_entity.pdbx_description
1 polymer ?
#
loop_
_entity_poly.entity_id
_entity_poly.type
_entity_poly.pdbx_seq_one_letter_code
_entity_poly.pdbx_strand_id
1 'polypeptide(L)' 'MNKTQGQRQRMDLIELARESGMAVLLDAKIGREQYVSVSGSLAALARFADAVRGESDGDGTDDDESR' A
#
# COMPACT_ATOMS: atom_id res chain seq x y z
N MET A 1 -7.49 -2.36 20.76
CA MET A 1 -6.80 -1.54 19.76
C MET A 1 -7.60 -1.45 18.44
N ASN A 2 -8.04 -0.24 18.06
CA ASN A 2 -7.70 0.41 16.79
C ASN A 2 -8.54 0.13 15.51
N LYS A 3 -9.88 0.19 15.57
CA LYS A 3 -10.75 0.27 14.37
C LYS A 3 -10.31 1.34 13.36
N THR A 4 -9.76 2.46 13.84
CA THR A 4 -9.29 3.60 13.04
C THR A 4 -7.91 3.37 12.40
N GLN A 5 -7.06 2.50 12.95
CA GLN A 5 -5.74 2.22 12.39
C GLN A 5 -5.82 1.22 11.22
N GLY A 6 -6.63 0.17 11.35
CA GLY A 6 -6.92 -0.74 10.25
C GLY A 6 -7.75 -0.10 9.12
N GLN A 7 -8.30 1.09 9.33
CA GLN A 7 -8.91 1.91 8.27
C GLN A 7 -7.86 2.77 7.55
N ARG A 8 -6.91 3.38 8.29
CA ARG A 8 -5.79 4.12 7.69
C ARG A 8 -4.88 3.22 6.85
N GLN A 9 -4.41 2.11 7.40
CA GLN A 9 -3.55 1.16 6.66
C GLN A 9 -4.19 0.63 5.37
N ARG A 10 -5.52 0.53 5.33
CA ARG A 10 -6.23 0.14 4.11
C ARG A 10 -6.32 1.29 3.11
N MET A 11 -6.49 2.54 3.57
CA MET A 11 -6.42 3.71 2.69
C MET A 11 -5.01 3.80 2.07
N ASP A 12 -3.97 3.71 2.91
CA ASP A 12 -2.56 3.81 2.50
C ASP A 12 -2.21 2.78 1.42
N LEU A 13 -2.65 1.52 1.59
CA LEU A 13 -2.41 0.45 0.60
C LEU A 13 -3.06 0.73 -0.77
N ILE A 14 -4.26 1.31 -0.79
CA ILE A 14 -4.96 1.63 -2.03
C ILE A 14 -4.34 2.85 -2.71
N GLU A 15 -3.84 3.82 -1.95
CA GLU A 15 -3.08 4.95 -2.47
C GLU A 15 -1.77 4.48 -3.11
N LEU A 16 -1.01 3.59 -2.44
CA LEU A 16 0.19 2.97 -3.00
C LEU A 16 -0.08 2.24 -4.33
N ALA A 17 -1.20 1.51 -4.40
CA ALA A 17 -1.58 0.83 -5.64
C ALA A 17 -1.80 1.84 -6.77
N ARG A 18 -2.48 2.96 -6.51
CA ARG A 18 -2.71 4.02 -7.50
C ARG A 18 -1.40 4.70 -7.93
N GLU A 19 -0.53 5.04 -6.99
CA GLU A 19 0.76 5.66 -7.28
C GLU A 19 1.68 4.74 -8.09
N SER A 20 1.58 3.42 -7.86
CA SER A 20 2.31 2.41 -8.61
C SER A 20 1.77 2.18 -10.03
N GLY A 21 0.65 2.81 -10.39
CA GLY A 21 0.01 2.70 -11.70
C GLY A 21 -1.00 1.54 -11.81
N MET A 22 -1.51 1.03 -10.68
CA MET A 22 -2.61 0.06 -10.66
C MET A 22 -3.97 0.78 -10.74
N ALA A 23 -4.90 0.23 -11.51
CA ALA A 23 -6.28 0.68 -11.60
C ALA A 23 -7.13 -0.04 -10.55
N VAL A 24 -7.85 0.72 -9.73
CA VAL A 24 -8.83 0.17 -8.77
C VAL A 24 -10.15 -0.08 -9.50
N LEU A 25 -10.58 -1.35 -9.54
CA LEU A 25 -11.76 -1.79 -10.30
C LEU A 25 -13.01 -1.93 -9.41
N LEU A 26 -12.86 -2.52 -8.23
CA LEU A 26 -13.91 -2.67 -7.25
C LEU A 26 -13.51 -1.89 -6.02
N ASP A 27 -14.42 -1.07 -5.50
CA ASP A 27 -14.40 -0.61 -4.11
C ASP A 27 -15.81 -0.80 -3.56
N ALA A 28 -16.02 -1.92 -2.89
CA ALA A 28 -17.33 -2.29 -2.40
C ALA A 28 -17.25 -2.84 -0.98
N LYS A 29 -18.28 -2.58 -0.19
CA LYS A 29 -18.46 -3.19 1.11
C LYS A 29 -19.56 -4.23 1.03
N ILE A 30 -19.21 -5.50 1.16
CA ILE A 30 -20.16 -6.60 1.15
C ILE A 30 -20.27 -7.10 2.60
N GLY A 31 -21.44 -6.85 3.20
CA GLY A 31 -21.66 -7.11 4.62
C GLY A 31 -20.77 -6.23 5.52
N ARG A 32 -19.85 -6.87 6.26
CA ARG A 32 -18.94 -6.18 7.18
C ARG A 32 -17.54 -5.97 6.60
N GLU A 33 -17.28 -6.53 5.42
CA GLU A 33 -15.96 -6.61 4.84
C GLU A 33 -15.85 -5.69 3.62
N GLN A 34 -14.69 -5.05 3.46
CA GLN A 34 -14.41 -4.19 2.32
C GLN A 34 -13.62 -5.00 1.31
N TYR A 35 -14.08 -4.99 0.08
CA TYR A 35 -13.46 -5.63 -1.05
C TYR A 35 -12.95 -4.54 -1.98
N VAL A 36 -11.64 -4.57 -2.23
CA VAL A 36 -11.00 -3.73 -3.23
C VAL A 36 -10.27 -4.62 -4.21
N SER A 37 -10.46 -4.40 -5.51
CA SER A 37 -9.70 -5.11 -6.54
C SER A 37 -8.90 -4.13 -7.37
N VAL A 38 -7.67 -4.52 -7.70
CA VAL A 38 -6.75 -3.71 -8.50
C VAL A 38 -6.25 -4.52 -9.69
N SER A 39 -6.05 -3.86 -10.83
CA SER A 39 -5.47 -4.45 -12.03
C SER A 39 -4.42 -3.52 -12.63
N GLY A 40 -3.41 -4.08 -13.27
CA GLY A 40 -2.33 -3.30 -13.86
C GLY A 40 -1.37 -4.18 -14.63
N SER A 41 -0.36 -3.55 -15.21
CA SER A 41 0.74 -4.28 -15.85
C SER A 41 1.64 -4.95 -14.80
N LEU A 42 2.42 -5.95 -15.21
CA LEU A 42 3.41 -6.58 -14.32
C LEU A 42 4.43 -5.55 -13.77
N ALA A 43 4.78 -4.54 -14.57
CA ALA A 43 5.67 -3.45 -14.14
C ALA A 43 5.03 -2.59 -13.03
N ALA A 44 3.72 -2.34 -13.09
CA ALA A 44 3.00 -1.64 -12.02
C ALA A 44 2.95 -2.49 -10.73
N LEU A 45 2.74 -3.81 -10.86
CA LEU A 45 2.79 -4.73 -9.72
C LEU A 45 4.17 -4.77 -9.06
N ALA A 46 5.24 -4.73 -9.86
CA ALA A 46 6.61 -4.68 -9.33
C ALA A 46 6.86 -3.39 -8.52
N ARG A 47 6.44 -2.22 -9.02
CA ARG A 47 6.54 -0.95 -8.29
C ARG A 47 5.72 -0.94 -7.01
N PHE A 48 4.52 -1.53 -7.05
CA PHE A 48 3.67 -1.67 -5.87
C PHE A 48 4.32 -2.54 -4.79
N ALA A 49 4.90 -3.68 -5.17
CA ALA A 49 5.61 -4.54 -4.23
C ALA A 49 6.83 -3.85 -3.60
N ASP A 50 7.52 -3.00 -4.36
CA ASP A 50 8.65 -2.20 -3.87
C ASP A 50 8.18 -1.12 -2.88
N ALA A 51 7.13 -0.38 -3.23
CA ALA A 51 6.52 0.63 -2.36
C ALA A 51 6.04 0.02 -1.02
N VAL A 52 5.35 -1.13 -1.06
CA VAL A 52 4.89 -1.83 0.16
C VAL A 52 6.06 -2.27 1.06
N ARG A 53 7.20 -2.65 0.48
CA ARG A 53 8.42 -2.94 1.25
C ARG A 53 9.03 -1.67 1.82
N GLY A 54 9.17 -0.62 1.03
CA GLY A 54 9.72 0.67 1.47
C GLY A 54 8.95 1.31 2.62
N GLU A 55 7.62 1.17 2.66
CA GLU A 55 6.81 1.59 3.81
C GLU A 55 7.06 0.76 5.07
N SER A 56 7.42 -0.52 4.90
CA SER A 56 7.77 -1.41 6.00
C SER A 56 9.19 -1.17 6.53
N ASP A 57 10.07 -0.64 5.69
CA ASP A 57 11.48 -0.36 5.98
C ASP A 57 11.74 1.11 6.43
N GLY A 58 10.69 1.92 6.57
CA GLY A 58 10.76 3.35 6.91
C GLY A 58 11.22 3.71 8.34
N ASP A 59 11.85 2.81 9.09
CA ASP A 59 12.44 3.07 10.42
C ASP A 59 13.96 2.85 10.49
N GLY A 60 14.63 2.65 9.35
CA GLY A 60 16.07 2.36 9.31
C GLY A 60 16.91 3.38 8.54
N THR A 61 16.71 4.68 8.76
CA THR A 61 17.79 5.65 8.43
C THR A 61 18.69 5.74 9.66
N ASP A 62 19.53 4.72 9.85
CA ASP A 62 20.74 4.90 10.66
C ASP A 62 21.80 5.49 9.73
N ASP A 63 21.94 6.81 9.83
CA ASP A 63 23.18 7.52 9.54
C ASP A 63 24.39 6.78 10.13
N ASP A 64 25.39 6.45 9.31
CA ASP A 64 26.79 6.60 9.74
C ASP A 64 27.67 6.96 8.54
N GLU A 65 27.57 8.24 8.17
CA GLU A 65 28.65 8.96 7.51
C GLU A 65 29.77 9.20 8.54
N SER A 66 30.61 8.19 8.82
CA SER A 66 31.86 8.39 9.56
C SER A 66 33.06 7.97 8.71
N ARG A 67 33.74 9.03 8.27
CA ARG A 67 34.93 9.12 7.43
C ARG A 67 36.18 8.45 8.01
#